data_AF-A0A3N5RQD7-F1
#
_entry.id   AF-A0A3N5RQD7-F1
#
_cell.length_a   1.000
_cell.length_b   1.000
_cell.length_c   1.000
_cell.angle_alpha   90.00
_cell.angle_beta   90.00
_cell.angle_gamma   90.00
#
_symmetry.space_group_name_H-M   'P 1'
#
loop_
_entity.id
_entity.type
_entity.pdbx_description
1 polymer ?
#
loop_
_entity_poly.entity_id
_entity_poly.type
_entity_poly.pdbx_seq_one_letter_code
_entity_poly.pdbx_strand_id
1 'polypeptide(L)' 'MIFDCLANSQRYEALNPGFRPAFEYLRTTDFTRLSPGRHEIAGANLFLMLNQGKGRGRTDVKLEAHRQYIDIQYTITGPD' A
#
# COMPACT_ATOMS: atom_id res chain seq x y z
N MET A 1 13.28 -4.20 -2.88
CA MET A 1 11.96 -4.84 -2.68
C MET A 1 11.98 -5.55 -1.35
N ILE A 2 10.96 -5.37 -0.52
CA ILE A 2 10.75 -6.09 0.74
C ILE A 2 9.42 -6.83 0.58
N PHE A 3 9.40 -8.13 0.86
CA PHE A 3 8.18 -8.94 0.86
C PHE A 3 8.06 -9.60 2.23
N ASP A 4 7.04 -9.21 2.99
CA ASP A 4 6.83 -9.65 4.37
C ASP A 4 5.35 -9.44 4.76
N CYS A 5 4.99 -9.90 5.95
CA CYS A 5 3.69 -9.66 6.56
C CYS A 5 3.65 -8.31 7.30
N LEU A 6 2.50 -7.64 7.28
CA LEU A 6 2.27 -6.39 8.03
C LEU A 6 2.57 -6.52 9.54
N ALA A 7 2.41 -7.72 10.11
CA ALA A 7 2.76 -8.00 11.51
C ALA A 7 4.25 -7.74 11.82
N ASN A 8 5.14 -7.84 10.83
CA ASN A 8 6.58 -7.61 10.98
C ASN A 8 6.99 -6.15 10.66
N SER A 9 6.04 -5.26 10.35
CA SER A 9 6.37 -3.97 9.76
C SER A 9 7.15 -3.03 10.68
N GLN A 10 7.08 -3.25 12.01
CA GLN A 10 7.83 -2.50 13.01
C GLN A 10 9.35 -2.52 12.72
N ARG A 11 9.86 -3.62 12.15
CA ARG A 11 11.28 -3.77 11.78
C ARG A 11 11.73 -2.78 10.71
N TYR A 12 10.78 -2.27 9.91
CA TYR A 12 11.04 -1.41 8.77
C TYR A 12 10.70 0.06 9.04
N GLU A 13 9.99 0.39 10.11
CA GLU A 13 9.55 1.76 10.41
C GLU A 13 10.69 2.80 10.43
N ALA A 14 11.90 2.38 10.83
CA ALA A 14 13.06 3.27 10.87
C ALA A 14 13.71 3.53 9.49
N LEU A 15 13.35 2.79 8.45
CA LEU A 15 13.95 2.91 7.12
C LEU A 15 13.48 4.15 6.35
N ASN A 16 12.28 4.65 6.66
CA ASN A 16 11.72 5.85 6.05
C ASN A 16 10.70 6.49 7.01
N PRO A 17 10.73 7.82 7.19
CA PRO A 17 9.80 8.50 8.11
C PRO A 17 8.31 8.31 7.75
N GLY A 18 7.99 8.06 6.48
CA GLY A 18 6.63 7.77 6.02
C GLY A 18 6.15 6.35 6.33
N PHE A 19 7.04 5.41 6.69
CA PHE A 19 6.65 4.01 6.90
C PHE A 19 5.85 3.79 8.18
N ARG A 20 6.25 4.41 9.29
CA ARG A 20 5.47 4.32 10.53
C ARG A 20 4.01 4.76 10.34
N PRO A 21 3.71 5.99 9.85
CA PRO A 21 2.33 6.41 9.66
C PRO A 21 1.59 5.57 8.60
N ALA A 22 2.28 5.11 7.54
CA ALA A 22 1.68 4.21 6.56
C ALA A 22 1.24 2.88 7.17
N PHE A 23 2.12 2.21 7.94
CA PHE A 23 1.81 0.93 8.57
C PHE A 23 0.77 1.07 9.69
N GLU A 24 0.80 2.17 10.43
CA GLU A 24 -0.25 2.48 11.42
C GLU A 24 -1.62 2.64 10.74
N TYR A 25 -1.68 3.34 9.61
CA TYR A 25 -2.92 3.46 8.83
C TYR A 25 -3.40 2.09 8.34
N LEU A 26 -2.50 1.24 7.81
CA LEU A 26 -2.86 -0.12 7.37
C LEU A 26 -3.40 -0.99 8.50
N ARG A 27 -2.90 -0.85 9.73
CA ARG A 27 -3.34 -1.65 10.89
C ARG A 27 -4.69 -1.21 11.46
N THR A 28 -4.97 0.08 11.40
CA THR A 28 -6.10 0.68 12.15
C THR A 28 -7.30 1.00 11.27
N THR A 29 -7.13 0.98 9.95
CA THR A 29 -8.20 1.31 8.99
C THR A 29 -9.07 0.10 8.68
N ASP A 30 -10.38 0.27 8.84
CA ASP A 30 -11.37 -0.68 8.32
C ASP A 30 -11.64 -0.41 6.84
N PHE A 31 -10.95 -1.16 5.98
CA PHE A 31 -11.05 -1.02 4.52
C PHE A 31 -12.41 -1.43 3.94
N THR A 32 -13.26 -2.14 4.70
CA THR A 32 -14.60 -2.54 4.21
C THR A 32 -15.54 -1.35 4.07
N ARG A 33 -15.19 -0.22 4.69
CA ARG A 33 -15.99 1.01 4.73
C ARG A 33 -15.49 2.09 3.78
N LEU A 34 -14.37 1.87 3.11
CA LEU A 34 -13.78 2.84 2.18
C LEU A 34 -14.21 2.54 0.75
N SER A 35 -14.56 3.60 0.01
CA SER A 35 -14.77 3.49 -1.43
C SER A 35 -13.44 3.36 -2.18
N PRO A 36 -13.39 2.61 -3.30
CA PRO A 36 -12.23 2.59 -4.17
C PRO A 36 -11.82 4.01 -4.60
N GLY A 37 -10.51 4.25 -4.73
CA GLY A 37 -9.96 5.55 -5.12
C GLY A 37 -8.82 6.03 -4.23
N ARG A 38 -8.49 7.32 -4.36
CA ARG A 38 -7.40 7.99 -3.63
C ARG A 38 -7.89 8.49 -2.28
N HIS A 39 -7.16 8.16 -1.22
CA HIS A 39 -7.37 8.67 0.13
C HIS A 39 -6.09 9.33 0.63
N GLU A 40 -6.14 10.62 0.98
CA GLU A 40 -4.98 11.32 1.53
C GLU A 40 -4.83 11.03 3.03
N ILE A 41 -3.61 10.68 3.45
CA ILE A 41 -3.29 10.36 4.85
C ILE A 41 -2.46 11.50 5.45
N ALA A 42 -1.47 12.00 4.70
CA ALA A 42 -0.67 13.17 5.07
C ALA A 42 -0.43 14.06 3.84
N GLY A 43 -1.52 14.58 3.27
CA GLY A 43 -1.51 15.38 2.05
C GLY A 43 -0.91 14.63 0.86
N ALA A 44 -0.10 15.31 0.06
CA ALA A 44 0.53 14.73 -1.14
C ALA A 44 1.66 13.72 -0.82
N ASN A 45 2.22 13.73 0.40
CA ASN A 45 3.41 12.96 0.75
C ASN A 45 3.09 11.51 1.17
N LEU A 46 1.84 11.25 1.59
CA LEU A 46 1.37 9.92 1.94
C LEU A 46 -0.12 9.82 1.61
N PHE A 47 -0.44 8.95 0.65
CA PHE A 47 -1.80 8.66 0.23
C PHE A 47 -1.94 7.18 -0.09
N LEU A 48 -3.16 6.67 0.03
CA LEU A 48 -3.55 5.33 -0.34
C LEU A 48 -4.29 5.36 -1.67
N MET A 49 -3.99 4.41 -2.55
CA MET A 49 -4.82 4.07 -3.70
C MET A 49 -5.54 2.74 -3.42
N LEU A 50 -6.81 2.81 -3.03
CA LEU A 50 -7.62 1.62 -2.78
C LEU A 50 -8.20 1.14 -4.11
N ASN A 51 -7.78 -0.05 -4.53
CA ASN A 51 -8.28 -0.68 -5.75
C ASN A 51 -9.09 -1.94 -5.39
N GLN A 52 -10.23 -2.13 -6.06
CA GLN A 52 -11.04 -3.32 -5.96
C GLN A 52 -11.35 -3.83 -7.37
N GLY A 53 -11.00 -5.08 -7.65
CA GLY A 53 -11.20 -5.66 -8.98
C GLY A 53 -10.44 -6.97 -9.15
N LYS A 54 -10.56 -7.56 -10.34
CA LYS A 54 -9.77 -8.74 -10.71
C LYS A 54 -8.35 -8.29 -11.05
N GLY A 55 -7.36 -9.04 -10.56
CA GLY A 55 -5.97 -8.90 -11.00
C GLY A 55 -5.85 -9.06 -12.52
N ARG A 56 -4.87 -8.37 -13.11
CA ARG A 56 -4.56 -8.51 -14.55
C ARG A 56 -3.46 -9.55 -14.73
N GLY A 57 -3.59 -10.39 -15.73
CA GLY A 57 -2.59 -11.42 -16.04
C GLY A 57 -1.26 -10.81 -16.51
N ARG A 58 -0.18 -11.59 -16.44
CA ARG A 58 1.18 -11.15 -16.79
C ARG A 58 1.32 -10.58 -18.21
N THR A 59 0.42 -10.96 -19.12
CA THR A 59 0.40 -10.48 -20.52
C THR A 59 -0.23 -9.09 -20.68
N ASP A 60 -1.03 -8.65 -19.71
CA ASP A 60 -1.85 -7.43 -19.79
C ASP A 60 -1.31 -6.28 -18.94
N VAL A 61 -0.10 -6.45 -18.39
CA VAL A 61 0.54 -5.50 -17.46
C VAL A 61 1.90 -5.05 -18.01
N LYS A 62 2.17 -3.76 -17.91
CA LYS A 62 3.48 -3.17 -18.22
C LYS A 62 4.32 -3.10 -16.95
N LEU A 63 5.63 -3.33 -17.07
CA LEU A 63 6.56 -3.10 -15.97
C LEU A 63 6.61 -1.60 -15.63
N GLU A 64 6.55 -1.28 -14.35
CA GLU A 64 6.60 0.08 -13.83
C GLU A 64 7.68 0.24 -12.75
N ALA A 65 8.16 1.47 -12.59
CA ALA A 65 9.09 1.86 -11.55
C ALA A 65 8.93 3.35 -11.25
N HIS A 66 9.21 3.73 -9.99
CA HIS A 66 8.98 5.09 -9.51
C HIS A 66 10.29 5.73 -9.01
N ARG A 67 10.40 7.05 -9.20
CA ARG A 67 11.51 7.87 -8.65
C ARG A 67 11.10 8.74 -7.48
N GLN A 68 9.82 9.09 -7.38
CA GLN A 68 9.30 10.05 -6.40
C GLN A 68 8.64 9.38 -5.20
N TYR A 69 8.02 8.22 -5.40
CA TYR A 69 7.26 7.52 -4.37
C TYR A 69 7.83 6.11 -4.16
N ILE A 70 7.67 5.63 -2.93
CA ILE A 70 7.93 4.25 -2.54
C ILE A 70 6.58 3.55 -2.44
N ASP A 71 6.43 2.43 -3.12
CA ASP A 71 5.20 1.66 -3.05
C ASP A 71 5.20 0.74 -1.83
N ILE A 72 4.09 0.78 -1.09
CA ILE A 72 3.72 -0.23 -0.10
C ILE A 72 2.47 -0.91 -0.65
N GLN A 73 2.65 -2.08 -1.24
CA GLN A 73 1.56 -2.88 -1.78
C GLN A 73 1.07 -3.84 -0.70
N TYR A 74 -0.25 -3.83 -0.45
CA TYR A 74 -0.88 -4.64 0.59
C TYR A 74 -2.19 -5.24 0.11
N THR A 75 -2.26 -6.56 0.09
CA THR A 75 -3.46 -7.32 -0.28
C THR A 75 -4.38 -7.45 0.93
N ILE A 76 -5.55 -6.81 0.88
CA ILE A 76 -6.52 -6.83 1.98
C ILE A 76 -7.28 -8.15 2.02
N THR A 77 -7.75 -8.64 0.85
CA THR A 77 -8.44 -9.92 0.70
C THR A 77 -8.14 -10.53 -0.66
N GLY A 78 -8.17 -11.88 -0.72
CA GLY A 78 -7.94 -12.65 -1.93
C GLY A 78 -6.46 -12.79 -2.31
N PRO A 79 -6.15 -13.64 -3.29
CA PRO A 79 -4.84 -13.66 -3.93
C PRO A 79 -4.72 -12.47 -4.88
N ASP A 80 -3.55 -11.84 -4.88
CA ASP A 80 -3.10 -10.92 -5.93
C ASP A 80 -2.32 -11.71 -7.00
#